data_AF-A0A9D1NQR8-F1
#
_entry.id   AF-A0A9D1NQR8-F1
#
_cell.length_a   1.000
_cell.length_b   1.000
_cell.length_c   1.000
_cell.angle_alpha   90.00
_cell.angle_beta   90.00
_cell.angle_gamma   90.00
#
_symmetry.space_group_name_H-M   'P 1'
#
loop_
_entity.id
_entity.type
_entity.pdbx_description
1 polymer ?
#
loop_
_entity_poly.entity_id
_entity_poly.type
_entity_poly.pdbx_seq_one_letter_code
_entity_poly.pdbx_strand_id
1 'polypeptide(L)'
;MGLAYDVPEYKRIRVIIDSDAACEADDPFAIAHALMSKKLEVRAIFAEHFGASGTVKKSYEEIKTIVSAMKIDVPILMGEDEKLPRIPKGELSPAAKYLIEEAKREDKKPLYVLCLGAITNVASAIRECPEIIGRMTVVWIGGQSLENPNPYFREFNSGNDIEAANFVLSSGVQLWLIPFPVYSTMHIGLAEIQRRIYPCGEIGRHLFENMISYNCSEFAGWTAGESWSLGDSPAVGVVLDQNCGSYEYIAAPIIREDTTYEEILPEKRPKIRVYKSINSRFILEDFITKLELIYGGLEG
;
A
#
# COMPACT_ATOMS: atom_id res chain seq x y z
N MET A 1 -26.00 -3.69 -4.88
CA MET A 1 -26.76 -2.87 -3.90
C MET A 1 -25.78 -2.03 -3.07
N GLY A 2 -25.83 -0.69 -3.13
CA GLY A 2 -24.83 0.14 -2.45
C GLY A 2 -24.84 0.02 -0.91
N LEU A 3 -23.80 0.53 -0.25
CA LEU A 3 -23.70 0.57 1.21
C LEU A 3 -24.78 1.48 1.82
N ALA A 4 -25.64 0.91 2.67
CA ALA A 4 -26.80 1.58 3.27
C ALA A 4 -26.50 2.43 4.53
N TYR A 5 -25.22 2.72 4.79
CA TYR A 5 -24.75 3.58 5.88
C TYR A 5 -23.90 4.72 5.33
N ASP A 6 -23.78 5.82 6.07
CA ASP A 6 -22.87 6.92 5.75
C ASP A 6 -21.79 7.11 6.83
N VAL A 7 -20.70 7.79 6.44
CA VAL A 7 -19.60 8.14 7.34
C VAL A 7 -19.66 9.65 7.61
N PRO A 8 -19.78 10.08 8.87
CA PRO A 8 -19.74 11.50 9.21
C PRO A 8 -18.48 12.19 8.68
N GLU A 9 -18.62 13.41 8.18
CA GLU A 9 -17.54 14.13 7.49
C GLU A 9 -16.25 14.25 8.32
N TYR A 10 -16.39 14.46 9.64
CA TYR A 10 -15.24 14.55 10.56
C TYR A 10 -14.50 13.22 10.78
N LYS A 11 -15.08 12.09 10.35
CA LYS A 11 -14.45 10.76 10.38
C LYS A 11 -13.81 10.40 9.03
N ARG A 12 -14.07 11.16 7.97
CA ARG A 12 -13.50 10.92 6.64
C ARG A 12 -12.08 11.47 6.57
N ILE A 13 -11.25 10.78 5.79
CA ILE A 13 -9.84 11.11 5.62
C ILE A 13 -9.50 11.17 4.14
N ARG A 14 -8.55 12.01 3.76
CA ARG A 14 -8.02 12.04 2.39
C ARG A 14 -6.96 10.95 2.27
N VAL A 15 -7.01 10.20 1.17
CA VAL A 15 -6.09 9.08 0.95
C VAL A 15 -5.43 9.20 -0.41
N ILE A 16 -4.11 9.01 -0.44
CA ILE A 16 -3.36 8.65 -1.64
C ILE A 16 -2.95 7.19 -1.50
N ILE A 17 -3.08 6.41 -2.56
CA ILE A 17 -2.61 5.03 -2.61
C ILE A 17 -1.40 5.02 -3.54
N ASP A 18 -0.26 4.52 -3.07
CA ASP A 18 1.01 4.48 -3.78
C ASP A 18 1.42 3.02 -3.93
N SER A 19 1.28 2.48 -5.14
CA SER A 19 1.17 1.03 -5.36
C SER A 19 1.94 0.57 -6.59
N ASP A 20 2.67 -0.51 -6.41
CA ASP A 20 3.33 -1.27 -7.46
C ASP A 20 2.42 -2.40 -7.99
N ALA A 21 1.16 -2.07 -8.27
CA ALA A 21 0.05 -3.00 -8.50
C ALA A 21 0.25 -4.18 -9.47
N ALA A 22 1.26 -4.11 -10.34
CA ALA A 22 1.61 -5.16 -11.29
C ALA A 22 2.83 -6.01 -10.86
N CYS A 23 3.34 -5.81 -9.65
CA CYS A 23 4.44 -6.56 -9.07
C CYS A 23 4.01 -8.00 -8.76
N GLU A 24 2.90 -8.11 -8.03
CA GLU A 24 2.25 -9.36 -7.67
C GLU A 24 0.72 -9.24 -7.83
N ALA A 25 -0.07 -9.82 -6.93
CA ALA A 25 -1.52 -9.98 -7.13
C ALA A 25 -2.39 -9.43 -6.00
N ASP A 26 -1.83 -8.87 -4.93
CA ASP A 26 -2.59 -8.40 -3.77
C ASP A 26 -2.81 -6.89 -3.66
N ASP A 27 -1.98 -6.01 -4.22
CA ASP A 27 -2.32 -4.57 -4.29
C ASP A 27 -3.71 -4.31 -4.91
N PRO A 28 -4.14 -5.03 -5.98
CA PRO A 28 -5.46 -4.81 -6.56
C PRO A 28 -6.59 -4.95 -5.54
N PHE A 29 -6.44 -5.84 -4.54
CA PHE A 29 -7.41 -6.04 -3.47
C PHE A 29 -7.43 -4.83 -2.52
N ALA A 30 -6.24 -4.32 -2.14
CA ALA A 30 -6.11 -3.14 -1.30
C ALA A 30 -6.69 -1.89 -2.00
N ILE A 31 -6.38 -1.67 -3.28
CA ILE A 31 -6.93 -0.58 -4.08
C ILE A 31 -8.46 -0.66 -4.12
N ALA A 32 -9.02 -1.82 -4.47
CA ALA A 32 -10.47 -2.01 -4.53
C ALA A 32 -11.13 -1.78 -3.17
N HIS A 33 -10.54 -2.29 -2.08
CA HIS A 33 -11.05 -2.08 -0.72
C HIS A 33 -11.09 -0.60 -0.35
N ALA A 34 -10.04 0.14 -0.68
CA ALA A 34 -9.96 1.56 -0.39
C ALA A 34 -11.01 2.36 -1.18
N LEU A 35 -11.15 2.09 -2.48
CA LEU A 35 -12.11 2.76 -3.36
C LEU A 35 -13.58 2.49 -2.97
N MET A 36 -13.90 1.31 -2.44
CA MET A 36 -15.25 1.00 -1.93
C MET A 36 -15.57 1.64 -0.57
N SER A 37 -14.57 2.17 0.13
CA SER A 37 -14.71 2.58 1.52
C SER A 37 -15.09 4.05 1.67
N LYS A 38 -16.36 4.34 2.01
CA LYS A 38 -16.88 5.71 2.22
C LYS A 38 -16.06 6.61 3.17
N LYS A 39 -15.31 6.02 4.12
CA LYS A 39 -14.41 6.75 5.03
C LYS A 39 -13.22 7.36 4.28
N LEU A 40 -12.74 6.69 3.25
CA LEU A 40 -11.53 7.03 2.52
C LEU A 40 -11.92 7.86 1.30
N GLU A 41 -11.55 9.15 1.32
CA GLU A 41 -11.65 10.02 0.17
C GLU A 41 -10.37 9.86 -0.66
N VAL A 42 -10.35 8.85 -1.53
CA VAL A 42 -9.19 8.57 -2.40
C VAL A 42 -9.02 9.73 -3.39
N ARG A 43 -7.90 10.46 -3.25
CA ARG A 43 -7.58 11.67 -4.01
C ARG A 43 -6.88 11.34 -5.33
N ALA A 44 -6.00 10.35 -5.29
CA ALA A 44 -5.27 9.81 -6.43
C ALA A 44 -4.70 8.42 -6.09
N ILE A 45 -4.38 7.66 -7.12
CA ILE A 45 -3.60 6.43 -7.04
C ILE A 45 -2.31 6.66 -7.84
N PHE A 46 -1.17 6.38 -7.22
CA PHE A 46 0.15 6.52 -7.83
C PHE A 46 0.67 5.14 -8.22
N ALA A 47 1.23 5.07 -9.41
CA ALA A 47 2.00 3.92 -9.85
C ALA A 47 3.41 4.00 -9.24
N GLU A 48 3.85 2.93 -8.57
CA GLU A 48 5.19 2.78 -8.00
C GLU A 48 5.99 1.75 -8.82
N HIS A 49 7.32 1.89 -8.81
CA HIS A 49 8.22 0.93 -9.44
C HIS A 49 8.50 -0.26 -8.51
N PHE A 50 8.75 -1.44 -9.08
CA PHE A 50 9.09 -2.66 -8.33
C PHE A 50 10.48 -3.19 -8.72
N GLY A 51 11.48 -2.33 -8.54
CA GLY A 51 12.89 -2.70 -8.66
C GLY A 51 13.52 -2.69 -10.06
N ALA A 52 12.78 -2.35 -11.11
CA ALA A 52 13.31 -2.21 -12.47
C ALA A 52 12.66 -1.08 -13.27
N SER A 53 13.43 -0.41 -14.15
CA SER A 53 12.87 0.62 -15.05
C SER A 53 11.78 0.05 -15.97
N GLY A 54 10.75 0.85 -16.22
CA GLY A 54 9.56 0.50 -16.97
C GLY A 54 8.50 -0.26 -16.16
N THR A 55 8.81 -0.68 -14.93
CA THR A 55 7.83 -1.37 -14.08
C THR A 55 6.72 -0.44 -13.59
N VAL A 56 7.02 0.86 -13.38
CA VAL A 56 6.03 1.87 -13.02
C VAL A 56 4.89 1.95 -14.05
N LYS A 57 5.20 1.77 -15.34
CA LYS A 57 4.19 1.75 -16.40
C LYS A 57 3.28 0.53 -16.31
N LYS A 58 3.81 -0.63 -15.87
CA LYS A 58 2.99 -1.82 -15.63
C LYS A 58 2.01 -1.57 -14.49
N SER A 59 2.49 -1.03 -13.37
CA SER A 59 1.64 -0.64 -12.23
C SER A 59 0.56 0.35 -12.68
N TYR A 60 0.92 1.37 -13.48
CA TYR A 60 -0.03 2.34 -14.02
C TYR A 60 -1.15 1.72 -14.86
N GLU A 61 -0.81 0.78 -15.76
CA GLU A 61 -1.82 0.10 -16.58
C GLU A 61 -2.70 -0.85 -15.76
N GLU A 62 -2.13 -1.52 -14.75
CA GLU A 62 -2.90 -2.37 -13.85
C GLU A 62 -3.89 -1.56 -12.99
N ILE A 63 -3.46 -0.43 -12.45
CA ILE A 63 -4.36 0.51 -11.73
C ILE A 63 -5.50 0.96 -12.64
N LYS A 64 -5.23 1.25 -13.93
CA LYS A 64 -6.28 1.60 -14.91
C LYS A 64 -7.27 0.46 -15.10
N THR A 65 -6.80 -0.79 -15.20
CA THR A 65 -7.66 -1.97 -15.30
C THR A 65 -8.60 -2.06 -14.10
N ILE A 66 -8.08 -1.92 -12.88
CA ILE A 66 -8.85 -1.96 -11.63
C ILE A 66 -9.93 -0.87 -11.61
N VAL A 67 -9.54 0.39 -11.82
CA VAL A 67 -10.44 1.54 -11.77
C VAL A 67 -11.53 1.45 -12.86
N SER A 68 -11.17 0.98 -14.05
CA SER A 68 -12.12 0.72 -15.14
C SER A 68 -13.11 -0.39 -14.79
N ALA A 69 -12.65 -1.52 -14.27
CA ALA A 69 -13.50 -2.64 -13.87
C ALA A 69 -14.47 -2.27 -12.72
N MET A 70 -14.04 -1.35 -11.85
CA MET A 70 -14.87 -0.78 -10.79
C MET A 70 -15.81 0.33 -11.25
N LYS A 71 -15.59 0.89 -12.45
CA LYS A 71 -16.33 2.03 -13.02
C LYS A 71 -16.26 3.26 -12.13
N ILE A 72 -15.08 3.51 -11.56
CA ILE A 72 -14.78 4.66 -10.71
C ILE A 72 -13.92 5.64 -11.49
N ASP A 73 -14.11 6.94 -11.27
CA ASP A 73 -13.21 7.97 -11.79
C ASP A 73 -12.33 8.48 -10.63
N VAL A 74 -11.03 8.23 -10.75
CA VAL A 74 -10.01 8.68 -9.78
C VAL A 74 -8.72 8.98 -10.56
N PRO A 75 -7.99 10.05 -10.23
CA PRO A 75 -6.71 10.33 -10.86
C PRO A 75 -5.73 9.17 -10.66
N ILE A 76 -5.15 8.70 -11.77
CA ILE A 76 -4.05 7.72 -11.77
C ILE A 76 -2.82 8.45 -12.29
N LEU A 77 -1.73 8.42 -11.53
CA LEU A 77 -0.53 9.20 -11.85
C LEU A 77 0.70 8.29 -11.94
N MET A 78 1.53 8.56 -12.95
CA MET A 78 2.83 7.91 -13.09
C MET A 78 3.76 8.39 -11.98
N GLY A 79 4.39 7.46 -11.27
CA GLY A 79 5.42 7.73 -10.28
C GLY A 79 6.83 7.81 -10.86
N GLU A 80 7.79 7.72 -9.96
CA GLU A 80 9.20 7.65 -10.29
C GLU A 80 9.52 6.29 -10.95
N ASP A 81 10.33 6.30 -12.02
CA ASP A 81 10.70 5.08 -12.76
C ASP A 81 12.02 4.45 -12.28
N GLU A 82 12.72 5.14 -11.39
CA GLU A 82 14.04 4.76 -10.89
C GLU A 82 14.11 4.96 -9.38
N LYS A 83 15.08 4.30 -8.76
CA LYS A 83 15.36 4.46 -7.32
C LYS A 83 15.81 5.88 -7.00
N LEU A 84 15.52 6.35 -5.80
CA LEU A 84 15.79 7.69 -5.29
C LEU A 84 17.17 8.25 -5.62
N PRO A 85 18.29 7.51 -5.49
CA PRO A 85 19.63 8.04 -5.80
C PRO A 85 19.82 8.42 -7.28
N ARG A 86 19.03 7.83 -8.18
CA ARG A 86 19.10 8.06 -9.64
C ARG A 86 18.13 9.13 -10.12
N ILE A 87 17.17 9.52 -9.29
CA ILE A 87 16.22 10.60 -9.61
C ILE A 87 16.93 11.94 -9.41
N PRO A 88 17.15 12.76 -10.46
CA PRO A 88 17.73 14.08 -10.32
C PRO A 88 16.81 15.02 -9.53
N LYS A 89 17.40 15.95 -8.78
CA LYS A 89 16.63 16.97 -8.05
C LYS A 89 15.91 17.89 -9.05
N GLY A 90 14.65 18.25 -8.76
CA GLY A 90 13.81 19.07 -9.64
C GLY A 90 13.10 18.31 -10.77
N GLU A 91 13.41 17.03 -11.00
CA GLU A 91 12.81 16.20 -12.05
C GLU A 91 11.73 15.26 -11.50
N LEU A 92 10.83 15.79 -10.67
CA LEU A 92 9.78 15.00 -10.05
C LEU A 92 8.79 14.39 -11.05
N SER A 93 8.40 13.15 -10.78
CA SER A 93 7.26 12.49 -11.42
C SER A 93 5.93 13.26 -11.21
N PRO A 94 4.90 13.00 -12.06
CA PRO A 94 3.54 13.49 -11.81
C PRO A 94 2.99 13.13 -10.43
N ALA A 95 3.22 11.90 -9.95
CA ALA A 95 2.79 11.46 -8.62
C ALA A 95 3.45 12.28 -7.49
N ALA A 96 4.78 12.44 -7.52
CA ALA A 96 5.50 13.20 -6.49
C ALA A 96 5.10 14.69 -6.47
N LYS A 97 4.87 15.30 -7.64
CA LYS A 97 4.32 16.67 -7.74
C LYS A 97 2.92 16.77 -7.12
N TYR A 98 2.04 15.84 -7.46
CA TYR A 98 0.68 15.81 -6.92
C TYR A 98 0.68 15.63 -5.40
N LEU A 99 1.55 14.76 -4.86
CA LEU A 99 1.67 14.58 -3.42
C LEU A 99 2.02 15.89 -2.70
N ILE A 100 2.94 16.67 -3.26
CA ILE A 100 3.31 17.98 -2.71
C ILE A 100 2.09 18.92 -2.70
N GLU A 101 1.35 18.98 -3.81
CA GLU A 101 0.16 19.82 -3.95
C GLU A 101 -0.95 19.42 -2.97
N GLU A 102 -1.28 18.12 -2.89
CA GLU A 102 -2.35 17.60 -2.03
C GLU A 102 -1.96 17.69 -0.54
N ALA A 103 -0.67 17.54 -0.19
CA ALA A 103 -0.20 17.75 1.17
C ALA A 103 -0.26 19.23 1.58
N LYS A 104 0.01 20.16 0.65
CA LYS A 104 -0.08 21.61 0.90
C LYS A 104 -1.52 22.13 0.91
N ARG A 105 -2.47 21.37 0.37
CA ARG A 105 -3.88 21.74 0.36
C ARG A 105 -4.40 21.96 1.79
N GLU A 106 -5.03 23.12 1.97
CA GLU A 106 -5.74 23.44 3.21
C GLU A 106 -7.07 22.67 3.24
N ASP A 107 -7.12 21.62 4.07
CA ASP A 107 -8.30 20.81 4.30
C ASP A 107 -8.35 20.35 5.77
N LYS A 108 -9.54 20.27 6.36
CA LYS A 108 -9.72 19.81 7.74
C LYS A 108 -9.50 18.30 7.87
N LYS A 109 -9.66 17.55 6.78
CA LYS A 109 -9.41 16.11 6.75
C LYS A 109 -7.91 15.84 6.69
N PRO A 110 -7.38 14.98 7.57
CA PRO A 110 -5.98 14.56 7.50
C PRO A 110 -5.71 13.81 6.20
N LEU A 111 -4.49 13.95 5.68
CA LEU A 111 -3.98 13.20 4.54
C LEU A 111 -3.22 11.96 5.00
N TYR A 112 -3.60 10.82 4.44
CA TYR A 112 -2.90 9.54 4.57
C TYR A 112 -2.33 9.13 3.21
N VAL A 113 -1.09 8.65 3.19
CA VAL A 113 -0.46 8.05 2.02
C VAL A 113 -0.21 6.58 2.33
N LEU A 114 -0.87 5.68 1.59
CA LEU A 114 -0.74 4.24 1.75
C LEU A 114 0.31 3.73 0.75
N CYS A 115 1.53 3.51 1.21
CA CYS A 115 2.62 2.97 0.41
C CYS A 115 2.59 1.45 0.48
N LEU A 116 2.25 0.82 -0.64
CA LEU A 116 2.16 -0.62 -0.82
C LEU A 116 3.46 -1.21 -1.41
N GLY A 117 4.33 -0.35 -1.95
CA GLY A 117 5.61 -0.73 -2.56
C GLY A 117 6.85 -0.03 -1.98
N ALA A 118 7.80 0.33 -2.85
CA ALA A 118 9.15 0.80 -2.52
C ALA A 118 9.26 2.16 -1.78
N ILE A 119 8.18 2.94 -1.66
CA ILE A 119 8.08 4.27 -1.02
C ILE A 119 8.88 5.41 -1.70
N THR A 120 9.29 5.22 -2.95
CA THR A 120 10.14 6.13 -3.71
C THR A 120 9.43 7.44 -4.03
N ASN A 121 8.16 7.38 -4.42
CA ASN A 121 7.35 8.57 -4.70
C ASN A 121 7.28 9.53 -3.50
N VAL A 122 7.09 8.98 -2.30
CA VAL A 122 7.07 9.76 -1.04
C VAL A 122 8.44 10.34 -0.72
N ALA A 123 9.50 9.53 -0.85
CA ALA A 123 10.86 9.99 -0.59
C ALA A 123 11.26 11.14 -1.54
N SER A 124 10.94 11.01 -2.83
CA SER A 124 11.18 12.03 -3.86
C SER A 124 10.46 13.34 -3.53
N ALA A 125 9.18 13.27 -3.16
CA ALA A 125 8.39 14.43 -2.77
C ALA A 125 8.93 15.14 -1.51
N ILE A 126 9.28 14.39 -0.46
CA ILE A 126 9.85 14.95 0.78
C ILE A 126 11.23 15.57 0.51
N ARG A 127 12.05 14.94 -0.34
CA ARG A 127 13.38 15.44 -0.72
C ARG A 127 13.30 16.79 -1.45
N GLU A 128 12.31 16.96 -2.30
CA GLU A 128 12.08 18.23 -3.00
C GLU A 128 11.44 19.27 -2.10
N CYS A 129 10.52 18.87 -1.23
CA CYS A 129 9.62 19.77 -0.52
C CYS A 129 9.46 19.40 0.97
N PRO A 130 10.51 19.54 1.82
CA PRO A 130 10.48 19.07 3.21
C PRO A 130 9.35 19.62 4.09
N GLU A 131 8.74 20.75 3.73
CA GLU A 131 7.62 21.34 4.48
C GLU A 131 6.36 20.45 4.55
N ILE A 132 6.25 19.42 3.71
CA ILE A 132 5.11 18.51 3.70
C ILE A 132 5.20 17.41 4.78
N ILE A 133 6.37 17.24 5.42
CA ILE A 133 6.62 16.20 6.44
C ILE A 133 5.58 16.25 7.56
N GLY A 134 5.20 17.45 8.01
CA GLY A 134 4.21 17.64 9.08
C GLY A 134 2.75 17.66 8.61
N ARG A 135 2.48 17.41 7.32
CA ARG A 135 1.16 17.57 6.71
C ARG A 135 0.48 16.25 6.31
N MET A 136 1.13 15.11 6.52
CA MET A 136 0.60 13.79 6.16
C MET A 136 0.98 12.71 7.18
N THR A 137 0.21 11.63 7.19
CA THR A 137 0.62 10.35 7.78
C THR A 137 0.94 9.38 6.64
N VAL A 138 2.10 8.74 6.71
CA VAL A 138 2.51 7.69 5.78
C VAL A 138 2.27 6.34 6.43
N VAL A 139 1.61 5.43 5.73
CA VAL A 139 1.40 4.04 6.14
C VAL A 139 2.13 3.17 5.14
N TRP A 140 3.11 2.38 5.59
CA TRP A 140 4.00 1.66 4.71
C TRP A 140 3.99 0.16 5.00
N ILE A 141 3.74 -0.62 3.95
CA ILE A 141 3.95 -2.06 3.90
C ILE A 141 5.41 -2.29 3.54
N GLY A 142 6.20 -2.77 4.49
CA GLY A 142 7.62 -2.98 4.25
C GLY A 142 8.40 -3.25 5.51
N GLY A 143 9.64 -3.68 5.32
CA GLY A 143 10.58 -3.96 6.39
C GLY A 143 10.45 -5.37 6.96
N GLN A 144 11.59 -5.90 7.42
CA GLN A 144 11.68 -7.21 8.05
C GLN A 144 11.11 -7.25 9.48
N SER A 145 11.18 -8.43 10.08
CA SER A 145 11.03 -8.58 11.52
C SER A 145 12.09 -7.75 12.26
N LEU A 146 11.64 -6.86 13.15
CA LEU A 146 12.52 -6.14 14.07
C LEU A 146 13.11 -7.07 15.14
N GLU A 147 12.40 -8.14 15.49
CA GLU A 147 12.78 -9.05 16.57
C GLU A 147 13.66 -10.20 16.06
N ASN A 148 13.41 -10.66 14.83
CA ASN A 148 14.09 -11.79 14.21
C ASN A 148 14.45 -11.47 12.75
N PRO A 149 15.33 -10.48 12.48
CA PRO A 149 15.76 -10.18 11.12
C PRO A 149 16.55 -11.35 10.54
N ASN A 150 16.41 -11.58 9.24
CA ASN A 150 17.06 -12.67 8.52
C ASN A 150 17.84 -12.12 7.32
N PRO A 151 19.18 -12.14 7.33
CA PRO A 151 19.99 -11.62 6.23
C PRO A 151 19.88 -12.44 4.93
N TYR A 152 19.32 -13.64 4.98
CA TYR A 152 19.05 -14.48 3.81
C TYR A 152 17.66 -14.25 3.20
N PHE A 153 16.81 -13.48 3.87
CA PHE A 153 15.53 -13.05 3.36
C PHE A 153 15.62 -11.57 3.01
N ARG A 154 15.37 -11.22 1.75
CA ARG A 154 15.37 -9.84 1.31
C ARG A 154 13.94 -9.35 1.22
N GLU A 155 13.56 -8.43 2.12
CA GLU A 155 12.21 -7.87 2.10
C GLU A 155 12.01 -7.03 0.83
N PHE A 156 10.89 -7.26 0.16
CA PHE A 156 10.73 -6.89 -1.24
C PHE A 156 10.65 -5.37 -1.41
N ASN A 157 9.77 -4.70 -0.67
CA ASN A 157 9.51 -3.28 -0.77
C ASN A 157 10.69 -2.43 -0.34
N SER A 158 11.22 -2.69 0.87
CA SER A 158 12.43 -1.99 1.36
C SER A 158 13.61 -2.22 0.45
N GLY A 159 13.73 -3.43 -0.10
CA GLY A 159 14.82 -3.75 -1.00
C GLY A 159 14.69 -3.03 -2.35
N ASN A 160 13.48 -2.82 -2.86
CA ASN A 160 13.32 -2.14 -4.15
C ASN A 160 13.89 -0.73 -4.13
N ASP A 161 13.86 -0.02 -3.00
CA ASP A 161 14.58 1.24 -2.79
C ASP A 161 14.98 1.47 -1.32
N ILE A 162 16.16 0.98 -0.94
CA ILE A 162 16.67 1.05 0.44
C ILE A 162 16.96 2.50 0.84
N GLU A 163 17.43 3.30 -0.11
CA GLU A 163 17.73 4.71 0.08
C GLU A 163 16.46 5.53 0.28
N ALA A 164 15.38 5.28 -0.48
CA ALA A 164 14.08 5.88 -0.24
C ALA A 164 13.52 5.49 1.13
N ALA A 165 13.55 4.19 1.46
CA ALA A 165 13.09 3.70 2.75
C ALA A 165 13.82 4.37 3.93
N ASN A 166 15.16 4.37 3.89
CA ASN A 166 15.97 5.01 4.93
C ASN A 166 15.77 6.53 4.98
N PHE A 167 15.59 7.19 3.84
CA PHE A 167 15.31 8.61 3.78
C PHE A 167 13.98 8.93 4.48
N VAL A 168 12.91 8.19 4.19
CA VAL A 168 11.59 8.40 4.79
C VAL A 168 11.60 8.06 6.29
N LEU A 169 12.21 6.94 6.68
CA LEU A 169 12.41 6.55 8.09
C LEU A 169 13.15 7.62 8.90
N SER A 170 14.03 8.38 8.24
CA SER A 170 14.84 9.43 8.87
C SER A 170 14.18 10.81 8.81
N SER A 171 13.15 11.01 7.98
CA SER A 171 12.56 12.32 7.69
C SER A 171 11.82 12.96 8.86
N GLY A 172 11.33 12.14 9.80
CA GLY A 172 10.46 12.60 10.88
C GLY A 172 8.98 12.73 10.49
N VAL A 173 8.58 12.25 9.30
CA VAL A 173 7.17 12.12 8.93
C VAL A 173 6.45 11.21 9.91
N GLN A 174 5.16 11.44 10.14
CA GLN A 174 4.35 10.50 10.90
C GLN A 174 4.23 9.19 10.11
N LEU A 175 5.02 8.19 10.48
CA LEU A 175 5.10 6.91 9.78
C LEU A 175 4.47 5.78 10.60
N TRP A 176 3.62 5.00 9.94
CA TRP A 176 3.08 3.73 10.42
C TRP A 176 3.67 2.62 9.58
N LEU A 177 4.56 1.83 10.16
CA LEU A 177 5.19 0.68 9.51
C LEU A 177 4.41 -0.59 9.82
N ILE A 178 4.09 -1.36 8.79
CA ILE A 178 3.54 -2.70 8.91
C ILE A 178 4.60 -3.64 8.35
N PRO A 179 5.36 -4.36 9.20
CA PRO A 179 6.48 -5.19 8.75
C PRO A 179 6.03 -6.58 8.29
N PHE A 180 6.92 -7.29 7.60
CA PHE A 180 6.69 -8.62 7.02
C PHE A 180 6.00 -9.61 7.96
N PRO A 181 6.41 -9.79 9.23
CA PRO A 181 5.74 -10.74 10.12
C PRO A 181 4.28 -10.40 10.43
N VAL A 182 3.85 -9.17 10.16
CA VAL A 182 2.48 -8.71 10.37
C VAL A 182 1.70 -8.77 9.07
N TYR A 183 2.20 -8.16 8.00
CA TYR A 183 1.45 -8.14 6.74
C TYR A 183 1.28 -9.53 6.12
N SER A 184 2.28 -10.41 6.29
CA SER A 184 2.21 -11.80 5.79
C SER A 184 1.12 -12.65 6.44
N THR A 185 0.53 -12.19 7.56
CA THR A 185 -0.55 -12.92 8.25
C THR A 185 -1.93 -12.75 7.61
N MET A 186 -2.03 -11.91 6.57
CA MET A 186 -3.27 -11.62 5.84
C MET A 186 -3.66 -12.71 4.84
N HIS A 187 -3.84 -13.94 5.33
CA HIS A 187 -4.11 -15.07 4.46
C HIS A 187 -5.56 -15.19 4.00
N ILE A 188 -5.73 -15.60 2.74
CA ILE A 188 -7.01 -15.97 2.14
C ILE A 188 -6.82 -17.21 1.24
N GLY A 189 -7.81 -18.10 1.22
CA GLY A 189 -7.79 -19.28 0.36
C GLY A 189 -8.30 -18.97 -1.06
N LEU A 190 -7.69 -19.55 -2.09
CA LEU A 190 -8.14 -19.33 -3.47
C LEU A 190 -9.58 -19.80 -3.71
N ALA A 191 -10.01 -20.85 -3.00
CA ALA A 191 -11.41 -21.32 -3.02
C ALA A 191 -12.39 -20.27 -2.46
N GLU A 192 -11.97 -19.49 -1.45
CA GLU A 192 -12.79 -18.38 -0.93
C GLU A 192 -12.89 -17.24 -1.94
N ILE A 193 -11.77 -16.89 -2.60
CA ILE A 193 -11.76 -15.89 -3.67
C ILE A 193 -12.68 -16.34 -4.82
N GLN A 194 -12.57 -17.60 -5.27
CA GLN A 194 -13.45 -18.14 -6.31
C GLN A 194 -14.93 -18.09 -5.90
N ARG A 195 -15.24 -18.40 -4.64
CA ARG A 195 -16.63 -18.47 -4.17
C ARG A 195 -17.26 -17.10 -3.98
N ARG A 196 -16.53 -16.16 -3.37
CA ARG A 196 -17.09 -14.89 -2.87
C ARG A 196 -16.69 -13.68 -3.70
N ILE A 197 -15.48 -13.67 -4.26
CA ILE A 197 -14.92 -12.51 -4.97
C ILE A 197 -15.16 -12.62 -6.48
N TYR A 198 -14.81 -13.75 -7.10
CA TYR A 198 -14.96 -13.97 -8.54
C TYR A 198 -16.35 -13.61 -9.11
N PRO A 199 -17.48 -13.92 -8.43
CA PRO A 199 -18.81 -13.58 -8.94
C PRO A 199 -19.17 -12.09 -8.87
N CYS A 200 -18.33 -11.24 -8.25
CA CYS A 200 -18.64 -9.83 -7.99
C CYS A 200 -18.22 -8.91 -9.15
N GLY A 201 -18.92 -9.02 -10.28
CA GLY A 201 -18.75 -8.16 -11.45
C GLY A 201 -17.36 -8.25 -12.11
N GLU A 202 -17.03 -7.26 -12.94
CA GLU A 202 -15.76 -7.20 -13.67
C GLU A 202 -14.54 -7.14 -12.72
N ILE A 203 -14.65 -6.37 -11.63
CA ILE A 203 -13.56 -6.26 -10.65
C ILE A 203 -13.31 -7.59 -9.93
N GLY A 204 -14.37 -8.28 -9.46
CA GLY A 204 -14.22 -9.57 -8.80
C GLY A 204 -13.58 -10.63 -9.71
N ARG A 205 -13.97 -10.65 -10.98
CA ARG A 205 -13.37 -11.49 -12.02
C ARG A 205 -11.88 -11.19 -12.20
N HIS A 206 -11.54 -9.92 -12.39
CA HIS A 206 -10.16 -9.47 -12.58
C HIS A 206 -9.27 -9.85 -11.39
N LEU A 207 -9.71 -9.59 -10.16
CA LEU A 207 -8.95 -9.93 -8.93
C LEU A 207 -8.62 -11.43 -8.85
N PHE A 208 -9.59 -12.30 -9.15
CA PHE A 208 -9.38 -13.74 -9.14
C PHE A 208 -8.49 -14.20 -10.31
N GLU A 209 -8.80 -13.78 -11.54
CA GLU A 209 -8.06 -14.22 -12.73
C GLU A 209 -6.60 -13.75 -12.70
N ASN A 210 -6.34 -12.51 -12.25
CA ASN A 210 -4.99 -12.01 -12.06
C ASN A 210 -4.21 -12.85 -11.04
N MET A 211 -4.83 -13.15 -9.90
CA MET A 211 -4.21 -13.98 -8.86
C MET A 211 -3.92 -15.40 -9.32
N ILE A 212 -4.86 -16.05 -10.00
CA ILE A 212 -4.65 -17.40 -10.54
C ILE A 212 -3.55 -17.38 -11.62
N SER A 213 -3.55 -16.38 -12.50
CA SER A 213 -2.53 -16.21 -13.54
C SER A 213 -1.14 -16.07 -12.93
N TYR A 214 -0.97 -15.21 -11.92
CA TYR A 214 0.30 -15.05 -11.23
C TYR A 214 0.70 -16.33 -10.50
N ASN A 215 -0.20 -16.94 -9.74
CA ASN A 215 0.04 -18.18 -8.98
C ASN A 215 0.48 -19.36 -9.86
N CYS A 216 0.09 -19.38 -11.14
CA CYS A 216 0.51 -20.39 -12.12
C CYS A 216 1.77 -19.99 -12.92
N SER A 217 2.35 -18.81 -12.69
CA SER A 217 3.54 -18.34 -13.38
C SER A 217 4.83 -18.94 -12.82
N GLU A 218 5.92 -18.86 -13.57
CA GLU A 218 7.26 -19.30 -13.12
C GLU A 218 7.82 -18.47 -11.95
N PHE A 219 7.25 -17.28 -11.71
CA PHE A 219 7.69 -16.36 -10.65
C PHE A 219 7.03 -16.64 -9.29
N ALA A 220 5.98 -17.46 -9.25
CA ALA A 220 5.19 -17.74 -8.05
C ALA A 220 5.65 -18.94 -7.23
N GLY A 221 6.88 -19.42 -7.41
CA GLY A 221 7.42 -20.59 -6.68
C GLY A 221 7.50 -20.41 -5.16
N TRP A 222 7.38 -19.19 -4.65
CA TRP A 222 7.36 -18.84 -3.24
C TRP A 222 5.95 -18.94 -2.61
N THR A 223 4.90 -19.09 -3.42
CA THR A 223 3.51 -19.13 -2.98
C THR A 223 3.12 -20.53 -2.48
N ALA A 224 2.06 -20.61 -1.68
CA ALA A 224 1.56 -21.89 -1.16
C ALA A 224 0.70 -22.68 -2.17
N GLY A 225 0.36 -22.09 -3.32
CA GLY A 225 -0.42 -22.72 -4.39
C GLY A 225 -1.94 -22.72 -4.20
N GLU A 226 -2.45 -22.89 -2.97
CA GLU A 226 -3.91 -22.88 -2.67
C GLU A 226 -4.37 -21.69 -1.81
N SER A 227 -3.44 -20.83 -1.41
CA SER A 227 -3.70 -19.63 -0.61
C SER A 227 -2.74 -18.51 -0.95
N TRP A 228 -3.17 -17.27 -0.69
CA TRP A 228 -2.36 -16.06 -0.85
C TRP A 228 -2.24 -15.31 0.48
N SER A 229 -1.23 -14.46 0.60
CA SER A 229 -1.16 -13.42 1.63
C SER A 229 -1.49 -12.08 0.98
N LEU A 230 -2.61 -11.45 1.33
CA LEU A 230 -2.94 -10.09 0.90
C LEU A 230 -2.16 -9.07 1.73
N GLY A 231 -0.83 -9.03 1.57
CA GLY A 231 0.11 -8.24 2.34
C GLY A 231 -0.15 -6.74 2.30
N ASP A 232 -0.80 -6.23 1.25
CA ASP A 232 -1.09 -4.80 1.15
C ASP A 232 -2.38 -4.34 1.83
N SER A 233 -3.32 -5.26 2.03
CA SER A 233 -4.62 -4.97 2.64
C SER A 233 -4.57 -4.37 4.06
N PRO A 234 -3.57 -4.68 4.93
CA PRO A 234 -3.35 -4.00 6.20
C PRO A 234 -3.26 -2.49 6.10
N ALA A 235 -2.66 -1.92 5.06
CA ALA A 235 -2.52 -0.47 4.92
C ALA A 235 -3.90 0.21 4.90
N VAL A 236 -4.87 -0.41 4.22
CA VAL A 236 -6.27 0.04 4.21
C VAL A 236 -6.94 -0.24 5.56
N GLY A 237 -6.73 -1.45 6.10
CA GLY A 237 -7.31 -1.87 7.37
C GLY A 237 -7.03 -0.92 8.53
N VAL A 238 -5.78 -0.53 8.71
CA VAL A 238 -5.35 0.31 9.84
C VAL A 238 -5.82 1.76 9.73
N VAL A 239 -6.11 2.26 8.52
CA VAL A 239 -6.71 3.59 8.35
C VAL A 239 -8.24 3.56 8.43
N LEU A 240 -8.87 2.41 8.13
CA LEU A 240 -10.29 2.19 8.40
C LEU A 240 -10.57 2.11 9.90
N ASP A 241 -9.77 1.35 10.63
CA ASP A 241 -9.78 1.27 12.09
C ASP A 241 -8.35 1.31 12.64
N GLN A 242 -8.00 2.37 13.37
CA GLN A 242 -6.67 2.51 13.95
C GLN A 242 -6.39 1.48 15.06
N ASN A 243 -7.43 0.85 15.61
CA ASN A 243 -7.33 -0.25 16.56
C ASN A 243 -7.36 -1.63 15.88
N CYS A 244 -7.16 -1.69 14.55
CA CYS A 244 -7.04 -2.92 13.79
C CYS A 244 -5.70 -3.62 14.10
N GLY A 245 -5.64 -4.26 15.27
CA GLY A 245 -4.45 -4.89 15.83
C GLY A 245 -3.72 -4.02 16.85
N SER A 246 -2.51 -4.42 17.19
CA SER A 246 -1.65 -3.74 18.17
C SER A 246 -0.43 -3.11 17.50
N TYR A 247 0.06 -2.03 18.08
CA TYR A 247 1.25 -1.33 17.63
C TYR A 247 2.03 -0.77 18.83
N GLU A 248 3.28 -0.41 18.58
CA GLU A 248 4.12 0.33 19.51
C GLU A 248 4.82 1.50 18.81
N TYR A 249 5.34 2.45 19.59
CA TYR A 249 6.19 3.52 19.08
C TYR A 249 7.65 3.21 19.38
N ILE A 250 8.45 3.02 18.33
CA ILE A 250 9.89 2.77 18.46
C ILE A 250 10.69 3.85 17.74
N ALA A 251 11.99 3.92 18.03
CA ALA A 251 12.93 4.64 17.20
C ALA A 251 12.95 4.02 15.79
N ALA A 252 12.87 4.84 14.74
CA ALA A 252 12.92 4.38 13.36
C ALA A 252 14.21 3.59 13.12
N PRO A 253 14.14 2.34 12.61
CA PRO A 253 15.34 1.58 12.32
C PRO A 253 16.11 2.17 11.12
N ILE A 254 17.32 1.68 10.90
CA ILE A 254 18.08 1.90 9.66
C ILE A 254 18.15 0.56 8.95
N ILE A 255 17.74 0.53 7.68
CA ILE A 255 17.69 -0.66 6.83
C ILE A 255 19.05 -0.84 6.16
N ARG A 256 19.63 -2.04 6.27
CA ARG A 256 20.87 -2.44 5.61
C ARG A 256 20.63 -2.90 4.17
N GLU A 257 21.69 -3.10 3.40
CA GLU A 257 21.61 -3.61 2.01
C GLU A 257 20.91 -4.97 1.89
N ASP A 258 21.05 -5.83 2.90
CA ASP A 258 20.37 -7.13 3.01
C ASP A 258 18.93 -7.01 3.56
N THR A 259 18.43 -5.79 3.76
CA THR A 259 17.13 -5.42 4.34
C THR A 259 16.93 -5.77 5.81
N THR A 260 17.97 -6.22 6.50
CA THR A 260 17.99 -6.29 7.97
C THR A 260 18.18 -4.90 8.58
N TYR A 261 18.26 -4.81 9.90
CA TYR A 261 18.36 -3.53 10.60
C TYR A 261 19.73 -3.32 11.26
N GLU A 262 20.16 -2.07 11.38
CA GLU A 262 21.32 -1.72 12.23
C GLU A 262 21.02 -1.98 13.72
N GLU A 263 21.95 -2.68 14.38
CA GLU A 263 21.84 -3.01 15.82
C GLU A 263 22.04 -1.79 16.72
N ILE A 264 22.91 -0.86 16.32
CA ILE A 264 23.24 0.35 17.08
C ILE A 264 22.73 1.54 16.29
N LEU A 265 21.69 2.18 16.82
CA LEU A 265 21.12 3.36 16.20
C LEU A 265 21.87 4.63 16.61
N PRO A 266 22.01 5.62 15.69
CA PRO A 266 22.45 6.96 16.06
C PRO A 266 21.58 7.58 17.16
N GLU A 267 22.16 8.46 17.96
CA GLU A 267 21.38 9.22 18.95
C GLU A 267 20.25 10.01 18.27
N LYS A 268 19.05 9.97 18.86
CA LYS A 268 17.87 10.78 18.46
C LYS A 268 17.28 10.45 17.07
N ARG A 269 16.98 9.18 16.82
CA ARG A 269 16.09 8.77 15.70
C ARG A 269 14.65 9.25 15.92
N PRO A 270 13.89 9.58 14.85
CA PRO A 270 12.45 9.83 14.94
C PRO A 270 11.70 8.64 15.54
N LYS A 271 10.58 8.89 16.23
CA LYS A 271 9.69 7.82 16.67
C LYS A 271 8.64 7.53 15.60
N ILE A 272 8.48 6.26 15.24
CA ILE A 272 7.49 5.78 14.28
C ILE A 272 6.56 4.79 14.97
N ARG A 273 5.34 4.63 14.44
CA ARG A 273 4.42 3.58 14.86
C ARG A 273 4.78 2.30 14.10
N VAL A 274 4.94 1.18 14.79
CA VAL A 274 5.16 -0.12 14.15
C VAL A 274 4.10 -1.10 14.63
N TYR A 275 3.37 -1.69 13.68
CA TYR A 275 2.36 -2.70 13.97
C TYR A 275 3.02 -4.02 14.39
N LYS A 276 2.39 -4.70 15.35
CA LYS A 276 2.77 -6.02 15.88
C LYS A 276 1.74 -7.10 15.55
N SER A 277 0.52 -6.68 15.22
CA SER A 277 -0.55 -7.56 14.76
C SER A 277 -1.56 -6.75 13.96
N ILE A 278 -2.41 -7.45 13.21
CA ILE A 278 -3.58 -6.89 12.53
C ILE A 278 -4.81 -7.74 12.82
N ASN A 279 -6.01 -7.18 12.62
CA ASN A 279 -7.25 -7.93 12.67
C ASN A 279 -7.64 -8.38 11.27
N SER A 280 -7.10 -9.52 10.83
CA SER A 280 -7.30 -10.05 9.48
C SER A 280 -8.77 -10.31 9.16
N ARG A 281 -9.53 -10.83 10.14
CA ARG A 281 -10.97 -11.06 10.01
C ARG A 281 -11.71 -9.77 9.67
N PHE A 282 -11.45 -8.67 10.38
CA PHE A 282 -12.09 -7.39 10.08
C PHE A 282 -11.78 -6.94 8.66
N ILE A 283 -10.51 -6.96 8.27
CA ILE A 283 -10.07 -6.47 6.96
C ILE A 283 -10.70 -7.30 5.82
N LEU A 284 -10.57 -8.63 5.89
CA LEU A 284 -11.09 -9.54 4.85
C LEU A 284 -12.61 -9.49 4.75
N GLU A 285 -13.32 -9.61 5.88
CA GLU A 285 -14.79 -9.62 5.84
C GLU A 285 -15.36 -8.26 5.44
N ASP A 286 -14.74 -7.16 5.85
CA ASP A 286 -15.16 -5.82 5.42
C ASP A 286 -14.92 -5.63 3.92
N PHE A 287 -13.78 -6.07 3.38
CA PHE A 287 -13.51 -6.05 1.94
C PHE A 287 -14.52 -6.90 1.16
N ILE A 288 -14.63 -8.19 1.49
CA ILE A 288 -15.48 -9.13 0.75
C ILE A 288 -16.94 -8.71 0.84
N THR A 289 -17.43 -8.32 2.01
CA THR A 289 -18.83 -7.89 2.17
C THR A 289 -19.11 -6.60 1.41
N LYS A 290 -18.18 -5.63 1.38
CA LYS A 290 -18.33 -4.43 0.53
C LYS A 290 -18.39 -4.80 -0.95
N LEU A 291 -17.53 -5.71 -1.40
CA LEU A 291 -17.50 -6.19 -2.78
C LEU A 291 -18.82 -6.90 -3.15
N GLU A 292 -19.28 -7.83 -2.32
CA GLU A 292 -20.54 -8.58 -2.47
C GLU A 292 -21.75 -7.64 -2.49
N LEU A 293 -21.78 -6.62 -1.62
CA LEU A 293 -22.87 -5.64 -1.62
C LEU A 293 -22.85 -4.80 -2.89
N ILE A 294 -21.71 -4.18 -3.23
CA ILE A 294 -21.63 -3.19 -4.30
C ILE A 294 -21.72 -3.86 -5.67
N TYR A 295 -20.99 -4.95 -5.88
CA TYR A 295 -20.80 -5.60 -7.18
C TYR A 295 -21.39 -7.02 -7.25
N GLY A 296 -21.82 -7.61 -6.14
CA GLY A 296 -22.48 -8.91 -6.14
C GLY A 296 -23.89 -8.86 -6.72
N GLY A 297 -24.29 -9.95 -7.38
CA GLY A 297 -25.60 -10.08 -8.03
C GLY A 297 -25.78 -9.25 -9.30
N LEU A 298 -24.70 -8.65 -9.83
CA LEU A 298 -24.67 -8.11 -11.17
C LEU A 298 -24.55 -9.29 -12.16
N GLU A 299 -25.68 -9.92 -12.49
CA GLU A 299 -25.75 -10.79 -13.67
C GLU A 299 -25.54 -9.93 -14.92
N GLY A 300 -24.46 -10.22 -15.65
CA GLY A 300 -24.07 -9.60 -16.91
C GLY A 300 -22.84 -10.29 -17.48
#